data_AF-A0A2K8ZAV7-F1
#
_entry.id   AF-A0A2K8ZAV7-F1
#
_cell.length_a   1.000
_cell.length_b   1.000
_cell.length_c   1.000
_cell.angle_alpha   90.00
_cell.angle_beta   90.00
_cell.angle_gamma   90.00
#
_symmetry.space_group_name_H-M   'P 1'
#
loop_
_entity.id
_entity.type
_entity.pdbx_description
1 polymer ?
#
loop_
_entity_poly.entity_id
_entity_poly.type
_entity_poly.pdbx_seq_one_letter_code
_entity_poly.pdbx_strand_id
1 'polypeptide(L)'
;MSTIQAPVAVIQHPILGPAVSGRAIYAATSISNASRDIFSDWFRHKQSKLDLIEGKDFITTSVNLAGSSRKYIEHTLTIDAAQRLAEIAPAKRGVELAAYLKYYPTAEPTATELQEAIKGESIAPEAVAPILLFSNLGVPPTIELQPDPSPVIEPEPLTPVQKLLAEVQKLAEDEAKRKNEPVVPSEEFKGMEARLEQVEKQLTSIGKIFYNLASLCQPESQSLFPGFDRPGAYWQKLPDLDPTTRVKITRLVDGYAAAKTVTHQEVWKHLYGHLSSRFSFDAWQYAQGKKNPNYLDIIEENGQLENLYNIAVELLTLSQR
;
A
#
# COMPACT_ATOMS: atom_id res chain seq x y z
N MET A 1 22.57 33.12 24.13
CA MET A 1 21.29 32.64 23.57
C MET A 1 21.15 31.18 23.97
N SER A 2 20.35 30.89 24.99
CA SER A 2 20.18 29.53 25.51
C SER A 2 19.08 28.83 24.73
N THR A 3 19.43 27.77 24.01
CA THR A 3 18.48 26.90 23.31
C THR A 3 17.76 26.04 24.33
N ILE A 4 16.50 26.38 24.61
CA ILE A 4 15.62 25.55 25.46
C ILE A 4 15.22 24.33 24.64
N GLN A 5 15.85 23.20 24.93
CA GLN A 5 15.50 21.91 24.35
C GLN A 5 14.19 21.44 24.99
N ALA A 6 13.10 21.44 24.21
CA ALA A 6 11.80 21.00 24.69
C ALA A 6 11.84 19.52 25.09
N PRO A 7 11.23 19.12 26.22
CA PRO A 7 11.18 17.73 26.62
C PRO A 7 10.38 16.90 25.61
N VAL A 8 11.00 15.85 25.08
CA VAL A 8 10.31 14.83 24.29
C VAL A 8 9.39 14.08 25.25
N ALA A 9 8.08 14.29 25.13
CA ALA A 9 7.09 13.56 25.90
C ALA A 9 7.14 12.08 25.52
N VAL A 10 7.69 11.25 26.40
CA VAL A 10 7.58 9.79 26.30
C VAL A 10 6.13 9.44 26.64
N ILE A 11 5.33 9.20 25.59
CA ILE A 11 3.95 8.76 25.74
C ILE A 11 4.01 7.31 26.26
N GLN A 12 3.68 7.10 27.53
CA GLN A 12 3.47 5.75 28.06
C GLN A 12 2.24 5.17 27.36
N HIS A 13 2.46 4.22 26.46
CA HIS A 13 1.39 3.59 25.69
C HIS A 13 0.63 2.57 26.57
N PRO A 14 -0.72 2.62 26.61
CA PRO A 14 -1.53 1.72 27.44
C PRO A 14 -1.57 0.26 26.97
N ILE A 15 -0.92 -0.09 25.85
CA ILE A 15 -0.72 -1.50 25.49
C ILE A 15 0.38 -2.05 26.40
N LEU A 16 -0.03 -2.75 27.46
CA LEU A 16 0.85 -3.53 28.33
C LEU A 16 1.29 -4.80 27.61
N GLY A 17 2.16 -4.67 26.60
CA GLY A 17 2.67 -5.83 25.90
C GLY A 17 3.45 -5.50 24.62
N PRO A 18 4.10 -6.52 24.03
CA PRO A 18 4.71 -6.41 22.72
C PRO A 18 3.68 -5.98 21.68
N ALA A 19 4.11 -5.12 20.75
CA ALA A 19 3.26 -4.55 19.74
C ALA A 19 3.96 -4.52 18.38
N VAL A 20 3.16 -4.52 17.31
CA VAL A 20 3.63 -4.57 15.93
C VAL A 20 3.01 -3.43 15.13
N SER A 21 3.79 -2.83 14.24
CA SER A 21 3.27 -1.86 13.29
C SER A 21 2.27 -2.51 12.32
N GLY A 22 1.08 -1.93 12.21
CA GLY A 22 0.08 -2.32 11.21
C GLY A 22 0.59 -2.16 9.78
N ARG A 23 1.46 -1.18 9.52
CA ARG A 23 2.12 -1.05 8.21
C ARG A 23 3.10 -2.18 7.93
N ALA A 24 3.79 -2.68 8.96
CA ALA A 24 4.67 -3.84 8.81
C ALA A 24 3.86 -5.09 8.42
N ILE A 25 2.72 -5.33 9.09
CA ILE A 25 1.79 -6.42 8.73
C ILE A 25 1.23 -6.23 7.32
N TYR A 26 0.86 -5.00 6.95
CA TYR A 26 0.37 -4.69 5.60
C TYR A 26 1.41 -4.99 4.52
N ALA A 27 2.65 -4.54 4.73
CA ALA A 27 3.76 -4.74 3.80
C ALA A 27 4.12 -6.23 3.66
N ALA A 28 4.03 -6.98 4.76
CA ALA A 28 4.28 -8.41 4.80
C ALA A 28 3.19 -9.24 4.08
N THR A 29 1.92 -8.82 4.20
CA THR A 29 0.76 -9.56 3.68
C THR A 29 0.32 -9.17 2.28
N SER A 30 0.64 -7.95 1.83
CA SER A 30 0.20 -7.44 0.53
C SER A 30 1.09 -7.93 -0.62
N ILE A 31 0.47 -8.24 -1.75
CA ILE A 31 1.15 -8.74 -2.95
C ILE A 31 1.86 -7.60 -3.71
N SER A 32 1.38 -6.36 -3.56
CA SER A 32 1.91 -5.18 -4.24
C SER A 32 2.61 -4.25 -3.26
N ASN A 33 3.65 -3.54 -3.74
CA ASN A 33 4.23 -2.32 -3.15
C ASN A 33 3.19 -1.18 -3.16
N ALA A 34 2.04 -1.42 -2.54
CA ALA A 34 0.90 -0.52 -2.59
C ALA A 34 1.25 0.79 -1.88
N SER A 35 0.81 1.88 -2.49
CA SER A 35 1.08 3.24 -2.03
C SER A 35 0.61 3.45 -0.58
N ARG A 36 1.25 4.41 0.09
CA ARG A 36 0.95 4.78 1.49
C ARG A 36 -0.53 5.09 1.73
N ASP A 37 -1.24 5.54 0.70
CA ASP A 37 -2.63 5.96 0.75
C ASP A 37 -3.60 4.76 0.83
N ILE A 38 -3.22 3.60 0.29
CA ILE A 38 -4.06 2.38 0.29
C ILE A 38 -4.08 1.71 1.67
N PHE A 39 -3.05 1.94 2.50
CA PHE A 39 -2.95 1.35 3.83
C PHE A 39 -4.13 1.72 4.73
N SER A 40 -4.56 2.99 4.73
CA SER A 40 -5.63 3.45 5.61
C SER A 40 -6.95 2.77 5.30
N ASP A 41 -7.28 2.64 4.01
CA ASP A 41 -8.50 1.98 3.56
C ASP A 41 -8.44 0.47 3.82
N TRP A 42 -7.28 -0.14 3.57
CA TRP A 42 -7.03 -1.53 3.93
C TRP A 42 -7.24 -1.78 5.41
N PHE A 43 -6.61 -0.97 6.27
CA PHE A 43 -6.69 -1.15 7.73
C PHE A 43 -8.11 -0.96 8.22
N ARG A 44 -8.83 0.08 7.76
CA ARG A 44 -10.24 0.32 8.11
C ARG A 44 -11.12 -0.88 7.72
N HIS A 45 -10.91 -1.43 6.52
CA HIS A 45 -11.64 -2.62 6.08
C HIS A 45 -11.34 -3.83 6.98
N LYS A 46 -10.07 -4.06 7.35
CA LYS A 46 -9.69 -5.17 8.23
C LYS A 46 -10.17 -4.99 9.66
N GLN A 47 -10.09 -3.77 10.19
CA GLN A 47 -10.62 -3.39 11.49
C GLN A 47 -12.09 -3.76 11.60
N SER A 48 -12.91 -3.34 10.61
CA SER A 48 -14.34 -3.68 10.58
C SER A 48 -14.60 -5.17 10.40
N LYS A 49 -13.72 -5.90 9.69
CA LYS A 49 -13.91 -7.33 9.44
C LYS A 49 -13.59 -8.20 10.66
N LEU A 50 -12.66 -7.76 11.50
CA LEU A 50 -12.17 -8.49 12.67
C LEU A 50 -12.69 -7.92 14.01
N ASP A 51 -13.56 -6.91 13.96
CA ASP A 51 -14.07 -6.18 15.12
C ASP A 51 -12.94 -5.69 16.05
N LEU A 52 -11.85 -5.16 15.48
CA LEU A 52 -10.72 -4.65 16.26
C LEU A 52 -11.12 -3.35 16.99
N ILE A 53 -10.83 -3.27 18.29
CA ILE A 53 -11.20 -2.15 19.16
C ILE A 53 -9.96 -1.31 19.50
N GLU A 54 -10.05 0.01 19.27
CA GLU A 54 -8.99 0.95 19.64
C GLU A 54 -8.82 1.03 21.16
N GLY A 55 -7.57 1.04 21.63
CA GLY A 55 -7.19 0.98 23.05
C GLY A 55 -7.13 -0.44 23.62
N LYS A 56 -7.66 -1.44 22.91
CA LYS A 56 -7.57 -2.86 23.28
C LYS A 56 -6.69 -3.65 22.32
N ASP A 57 -7.05 -3.65 21.04
CA ASP A 57 -6.40 -4.44 20.00
C ASP A 57 -5.36 -3.63 19.23
N PHE A 58 -5.54 -2.31 19.17
CA PHE A 58 -4.60 -1.39 18.53
C PHE A 58 -4.66 0.02 19.13
N ILE A 59 -3.64 0.84 18.87
CA ILE A 59 -3.62 2.28 19.14
C ILE A 59 -3.29 3.02 17.86
N THR A 60 -3.97 4.14 17.63
CA THR A 60 -3.64 5.07 16.55
C THR A 60 -2.69 6.14 17.05
N THR A 61 -1.54 6.31 16.39
CA THR A 61 -0.61 7.41 16.64
C THR A 61 -0.39 8.23 15.38
N SER A 62 -0.30 9.56 15.56
CA SER A 62 0.04 10.47 14.47
C SER A 62 1.53 10.72 14.49
N VAL A 63 2.26 10.23 13.49
CA VAL A 63 3.71 10.38 13.39
C VAL A 63 4.05 11.48 12.39
N ASN A 64 4.98 12.37 12.76
CA ASN A 64 5.52 13.38 11.85
C ASN A 64 6.49 12.70 10.88
N LEU A 65 6.32 12.93 9.58
CA LEU A 65 7.29 12.43 8.60
C LEU A 65 8.57 13.28 8.70
N ALA A 66 9.73 12.62 8.85
CA ALA A 66 11.01 13.31 8.94
C ALA A 66 11.22 14.26 7.75
N GLY A 67 11.50 15.54 8.03
CA GLY A 67 11.69 16.57 7.01
C GLY A 67 10.41 17.06 6.31
N SER A 68 9.22 16.72 6.81
CA SER A 68 7.95 17.11 6.21
C SER A 68 6.94 17.57 7.27
N SER A 69 6.16 18.60 6.95
CA SER A 69 5.03 19.05 7.77
C SER A 69 3.84 18.09 7.75
N ARG A 70 3.86 17.09 6.85
CA ARG A 70 2.84 16.06 6.76
C ARG A 70 2.95 15.08 7.91
N LYS A 71 1.81 14.84 8.55
CA LYS A 71 1.60 13.77 9.53
C LYS A 71 1.03 12.54 8.81
N TYR A 72 1.42 11.36 9.26
CA TYR A 72 0.76 10.12 8.85
C TYR A 72 0.20 9.40 10.07
N ILE A 73 -0.85 8.63 9.83
CA ILE A 73 -1.47 7.78 10.82
C ILE A 73 -0.73 6.44 10.82
N GLU A 74 -0.29 6.04 12.01
CA GLU A 74 0.28 4.74 12.31
C GLU A 74 -0.64 3.98 13.26
N HIS A 75 -0.85 2.70 13.00
CA HIS A 75 -1.65 1.83 13.86
C HIS A 75 -0.72 0.80 14.50
N THR A 76 -0.56 0.87 15.82
CA THR A 76 0.24 -0.06 16.60
C THR A 76 -0.68 -1.16 17.14
N LEU A 77 -0.49 -2.39 16.70
CA LEU A 77 -1.33 -3.55 17.01
C LEU A 77 -0.75 -4.38 18.16
N THR A 78 -1.61 -5.01 18.95
CA THR A 78 -1.19 -6.13 19.81
C THR A 78 -0.79 -7.33 18.96
N ILE A 79 0.06 -8.21 19.51
CA ILE A 79 0.45 -9.46 18.81
C ILE A 79 -0.77 -10.29 18.42
N ASP A 80 -1.76 -10.42 19.31
CA ASP A 80 -3.00 -11.15 19.04
C ASP A 80 -3.78 -10.55 17.86
N ALA A 81 -3.88 -9.21 17.78
CA ALA A 81 -4.55 -8.53 16.68
C ALA A 81 -3.77 -8.69 15.36
N ALA A 82 -2.45 -8.58 15.42
CA ALA A 82 -1.56 -8.81 14.28
C ALA A 82 -1.66 -10.24 13.74
N GLN A 83 -1.76 -11.25 14.63
CA GLN A 83 -1.93 -12.65 14.23
C GLN A 83 -3.26 -12.87 13.52
N ARG A 84 -4.38 -12.36 14.06
CA ARG A 84 -5.69 -12.45 13.39
C ARG A 84 -5.71 -11.76 12.03
N LEU A 85 -5.01 -10.62 11.91
CA LEU A 85 -4.83 -9.93 10.63
C LEU A 85 -4.04 -10.76 9.63
N ALA A 86 -3.01 -11.47 10.07
CA ALA A 86 -2.22 -12.36 9.23
C ALA A 86 -3.03 -13.59 8.77
N GLU A 87 -3.86 -14.18 9.64
CA GLU A 87 -4.69 -15.35 9.31
C GLU A 87 -5.71 -15.08 8.19
N ILE A 88 -6.19 -13.84 8.05
CA ILE A 88 -7.12 -13.44 6.98
C ILE A 88 -6.44 -12.94 5.70
N ALA A 89 -5.11 -12.89 5.68
CA ALA A 89 -4.34 -12.54 4.50
C ALA A 89 -4.29 -13.74 3.52
N PRO A 90 -4.05 -13.50 2.21
CA PRO A 90 -4.00 -14.57 1.21
C PRO A 90 -3.02 -15.71 1.59
N ALA A 91 -3.43 -16.93 1.21
CA ALA A 91 -3.28 -18.15 2.01
C ALA A 91 -1.86 -18.62 2.37
N LYS A 92 -0.79 -18.24 1.65
CA LYS A 92 0.56 -18.71 1.99
C LYS A 92 1.29 -17.76 2.95
N ARG A 93 1.38 -16.47 2.58
CA ARG A 93 2.08 -15.45 3.39
C ARG A 93 1.40 -15.19 4.72
N GLY A 94 0.07 -15.19 4.73
CA GLY A 94 -0.70 -14.99 5.96
C GLY A 94 -0.45 -16.07 7.00
N VAL A 95 -0.40 -17.33 6.56
CA VAL A 95 -0.17 -18.48 7.44
C VAL A 95 1.25 -18.48 8.01
N GLU A 96 2.26 -18.20 7.19
CA GLU A 96 3.66 -18.12 7.63
C GLU A 96 3.86 -16.97 8.63
N LEU A 97 3.27 -15.80 8.36
CA LEU A 97 3.33 -14.65 9.25
C LEU A 97 2.59 -14.90 10.58
N ALA A 98 1.41 -15.52 10.54
CA ALA A 98 0.67 -15.88 11.75
C ALA A 98 1.46 -16.89 12.60
N ALA A 99 2.11 -17.87 11.98
CA ALA A 99 2.99 -18.80 12.68
C ALA A 99 4.18 -18.06 13.31
N TYR A 100 4.85 -17.18 12.57
CA TYR A 100 5.97 -16.39 13.09
C TYR A 100 5.58 -15.58 14.34
N LEU A 101 4.48 -14.82 14.27
CA LEU A 101 3.99 -14.01 15.40
C LEU A 101 3.61 -14.87 16.61
N LYS A 102 3.11 -16.08 16.39
CA LYS A 102 2.78 -17.03 17.45
C LYS A 102 4.02 -17.57 18.18
N TYR A 103 5.13 -17.82 17.47
CA TYR A 103 6.35 -18.36 18.05
C TYR A 103 7.28 -17.29 18.63
N TYR A 104 7.20 -16.04 18.16
CA TYR A 104 8.06 -14.94 18.56
C TYR A 104 7.26 -13.73 19.08
N PRO A 105 6.48 -13.88 20.16
CA PRO A 105 5.61 -12.81 20.65
C PRO A 105 6.37 -11.63 21.26
N THR A 106 7.64 -11.80 21.65
CA THR A 106 8.41 -10.77 22.38
C THR A 106 9.33 -9.92 21.52
N ALA A 107 9.50 -10.27 20.24
CA ALA A 107 10.21 -9.39 19.32
C ALA A 107 9.29 -8.21 18.95
N GLU A 108 9.85 -7.01 18.79
CA GLU A 108 9.20 -5.94 18.03
C GLU A 108 9.68 -6.07 16.58
N PRO A 109 9.15 -7.01 15.78
CA PRO A 109 9.75 -7.34 14.51
C PRO A 109 9.67 -6.15 13.56
N THR A 110 10.79 -5.83 12.92
CA THR A 110 10.81 -4.80 11.88
C THR A 110 10.06 -5.30 10.64
N ALA A 111 9.60 -4.38 9.79
CA ALA A 111 8.94 -4.76 8.53
C ALA A 111 9.84 -5.63 7.65
N THR A 112 11.16 -5.41 7.69
CA THR A 112 12.16 -6.21 6.98
C THR A 112 12.23 -7.63 7.52
N GLU A 113 12.31 -7.80 8.85
CA GLU A 113 12.34 -9.12 9.49
C GLU A 113 11.07 -9.93 9.18
N LEU A 114 9.90 -9.28 9.20
CA LEU A 114 8.65 -9.94 8.81
C LEU A 114 8.65 -10.37 7.34
N GLN A 115 9.21 -9.55 6.44
CA GLN A 115 9.31 -9.90 5.03
C GLN A 115 10.31 -11.04 4.77
N GLU A 116 11.43 -11.07 5.49
CA GLU A 116 12.42 -12.14 5.42
C GLU A 116 11.84 -13.46 5.92
N ALA A 117 11.15 -13.45 7.06
CA ALA A 117 10.47 -14.62 7.60
C ALA A 117 9.47 -15.26 6.61
N ILE A 118 8.78 -14.44 5.81
CA ILE A 118 7.80 -14.89 4.80
C ILE A 118 8.44 -15.41 3.51
N LYS A 119 9.68 -14.99 3.18
CA LYS A 119 10.33 -15.45 1.95
C LYS A 119 10.78 -16.91 2.00
N GLY A 120 10.73 -17.55 3.17
CA GLY A 120 11.18 -18.94 3.34
C GLY A 120 12.69 -19.11 3.17
N GLU A 121 13.44 -18.01 3.08
CA GLU A 121 14.88 -18.02 3.35
C GLU A 121 15.01 -18.20 4.85
N SER A 122 15.11 -19.47 5.23
CA SER A 122 15.27 -19.97 6.58
C SER A 122 16.21 -19.09 7.41
N ILE A 123 15.64 -18.16 8.17
CA ILE A 123 16.17 -17.82 9.49
C ILE A 123 15.77 -19.01 10.37
N ALA A 124 16.44 -20.15 10.17
CA ALA A 124 16.68 -21.02 11.30
C ALA A 124 17.45 -20.10 12.26
N PRO A 125 16.93 -19.81 13.46
CA PRO A 125 17.68 -19.01 14.39
C PRO A 125 18.98 -19.77 14.61
N GLU A 126 20.07 -19.24 14.09
CA GLU A 126 21.39 -19.55 14.59
C GLU A 126 21.25 -19.39 16.10
N ALA A 127 21.42 -20.50 16.81
CA ALA A 127 21.09 -20.62 18.22
C ALA A 127 21.53 -19.35 18.94
N VAL A 128 20.57 -18.55 19.39
CA VAL A 128 20.81 -17.51 20.39
C VAL A 128 21.17 -18.29 21.63
N ALA A 129 22.44 -18.68 21.71
CA ALA A 129 23.05 -19.19 22.90
C ALA A 129 22.74 -18.17 24.00
N PRO A 130 22.29 -18.63 25.18
CA PRO A 130 22.13 -17.72 26.30
C PRO A 130 23.43 -16.98 26.49
N ILE A 131 23.37 -15.65 26.50
CA ILE A 131 24.50 -14.78 26.85
C ILE A 131 24.94 -15.21 28.25
N LEU A 132 25.95 -16.08 28.31
CA LEU A 132 26.68 -16.33 29.54
C LEU A 132 27.55 -15.10 29.77
N LEU A 133 27.23 -14.38 30.85
CA LEU A 133 28.10 -13.41 31.51
C LEU A 133 29.49 -14.03 31.71
N PHE A 134 30.43 -13.73 30.81
CA PHE A 134 31.84 -13.97 31.07
C PHE A 134 32.38 -12.83 31.92
N SER A 135 32.42 -13.08 33.22
CA SER A 135 33.43 -12.50 34.11
C SER A 135 34.80 -12.93 33.60
N ASN A 136 35.61 -12.00 33.10
CA ASN A 136 37.07 -12.16 33.09
C ASN A 136 37.76 -10.79 33.10
N LEU A 137 38.21 -10.43 34.30
CA LEU A 137 39.26 -9.46 34.57
C LEU A 137 40.57 -10.00 33.98
N GLY A 138 41.08 -9.32 32.95
CA GLY A 138 42.41 -9.56 32.38
C GLY A 138 43.15 -8.24 32.25
N VAL A 139 44.24 -8.11 33.02
CA VAL A 139 45.16 -6.96 33.08
C VAL A 139 45.86 -6.76 31.72
N PRO A 140 46.00 -5.52 31.21
CA PRO A 140 46.82 -5.26 30.03
C PRO A 140 48.33 -5.26 30.36
N PRO A 141 49.21 -5.85 29.54
CA PRO A 141 50.65 -5.74 29.71
C PRO A 141 51.18 -4.36 29.26
N THR A 142 52.18 -3.88 30.01
CA THR A 142 53.00 -2.70 29.77
C THR A 142 53.70 -2.78 28.41
N ILE A 143 53.52 -1.75 27.58
CA ILE A 143 54.24 -1.57 26.31
C ILE A 143 55.36 -0.55 26.53
N GLU A 144 56.59 -0.98 26.25
CA GLU A 144 57.80 -0.16 26.26
C GLU A 144 57.79 0.87 25.13
N LEU A 145 58.22 2.09 25.47
CA LEU A 145 58.44 3.22 24.58
C LEU A 145 59.69 3.00 23.71
N GLN A 146 59.54 3.15 22.39
CA GLN A 146 60.66 3.46 21.49
C GLN A 146 60.61 4.94 21.05
N PRO A 147 61.78 5.59 20.88
CA PRO A 147 61.88 7.02 20.59
C PRO A 147 61.72 7.36 19.10
N ASP A 148 61.24 8.60 18.90
CA ASP A 148 60.97 9.33 17.66
C ASP A 148 62.01 9.22 16.53
N PRO A 149 61.52 9.30 15.28
CA PRO A 149 62.15 10.11 14.25
C PRO A 149 61.30 11.31 13.82
N SER A 150 61.98 12.45 13.65
CA SER A 150 61.48 13.79 13.28
C SER A 150 60.48 13.84 12.11
N PRO A 151 59.56 14.83 12.10
CA PRO A 151 58.41 14.86 11.20
C PRO A 151 58.78 15.27 9.77
N VAL A 152 58.45 14.40 8.82
CA VAL A 152 58.21 14.78 7.41
C VAL A 152 56.84 15.46 7.39
N ILE A 153 56.80 16.72 6.95
CA ILE A 153 55.55 17.47 6.77
C ILE A 153 54.86 16.91 5.53
N GLU A 154 54.09 15.85 5.70
CA GLU A 154 53.09 15.40 4.74
C GLU A 154 51.92 16.40 4.71
N PRO A 155 51.37 16.73 3.54
CA PRO A 155 50.22 17.64 3.45
C PRO A 155 49.07 17.08 4.28
N GLU A 156 48.57 17.90 5.21
CA GLU A 156 47.49 17.49 6.10
C GLU A 156 46.35 16.84 5.31
N PRO A 157 45.88 15.65 5.73
CA PRO A 157 44.82 14.97 5.02
C PRO A 157 43.58 15.86 5.03
N LEU A 158 43.05 16.14 3.83
CA LEU A 158 41.83 16.92 3.64
C LEU A 158 40.76 16.47 4.63
N THR A 159 40.24 17.44 5.38
CA THR A 159 39.15 17.19 6.33
C THR A 159 37.96 16.55 5.61
N PRO A 160 37.14 15.71 6.27
CA PRO A 160 35.97 15.09 5.65
C PRO A 160 35.04 16.08 4.94
N VAL A 161 34.95 17.32 5.46
CA VAL A 161 34.16 18.41 4.85
C VAL A 161 34.77 18.88 3.53
N GLN A 162 36.10 19.00 3.44
CA GLN A 162 36.78 19.39 2.19
C GLN A 162 36.67 18.30 1.12
N LYS A 163 36.67 17.02 1.51
CA LYS A 163 36.44 15.90 0.57
C LYS A 163 35.03 15.95 -0.03
N LEU A 164 34.01 16.17 0.80
CA LEU A 164 32.63 16.33 0.35
C LEU A 164 32.47 17.55 -0.58
N LEU A 165 33.11 18.68 -0.25
CA LEU A 165 33.03 19.88 -1.08
C LEU A 165 33.65 19.68 -2.47
N ALA A 166 34.78 18.97 -2.54
CA ALA A 166 35.43 18.63 -3.81
C ALA A 166 34.57 17.65 -4.65
N GLU A 167 33.88 16.71 -4.00
CA GLU A 167 32.98 15.77 -4.69
C GLU A 167 31.74 16.47 -5.25
N VAL A 168 31.15 17.41 -4.51
CA VAL A 168 30.02 18.23 -4.97
C VAL A 168 30.43 19.12 -6.15
N GLN A 169 31.62 19.73 -6.12
CA GLN A 169 32.14 20.51 -7.25
C GLN A 169 32.32 19.65 -8.50
N LYS A 170 32.88 18.45 -8.35
CA LYS A 170 33.04 17.52 -9.47
C LYS A 170 31.71 17.11 -10.09
N LEU A 171 30.69 16.83 -9.26
CA LEU A 171 29.34 16.50 -9.75
C LEU A 171 28.68 17.67 -10.49
N ALA A 172 28.88 18.90 -10.03
CA ALA A 172 28.36 20.09 -10.69
C ALA A 172 29.00 20.32 -12.07
N GLU A 173 30.31 20.09 -12.19
CA GLU A 173 31.03 20.16 -13.47
C GLU A 173 30.59 19.07 -14.44
N ASP A 174 30.40 17.83 -13.96
CA ASP A 174 29.89 16.71 -14.78
C ASP A 174 28.46 16.96 -15.29
N GLU A 175 27.58 17.55 -14.46
CA GLU A 175 26.22 17.89 -14.87
C GLU A 175 26.18 19.06 -15.88
N ALA A 176 27.04 20.06 -15.69
CA ALA A 176 27.19 21.17 -16.64
C ALA A 176 27.69 20.67 -18.01
N LYS A 177 28.56 19.65 -18.01
CA LYS A 177 29.04 19.00 -19.23
C LYS A 177 27.94 18.24 -19.96
N ARG A 178 27.07 17.52 -19.23
CA ARG A 178 25.92 16.80 -19.82
C ARG A 178 24.88 17.71 -20.46
N LYS A 179 24.65 18.91 -19.94
CA LYS A 179 23.65 19.84 -20.51
C LYS A 179 24.08 20.45 -21.85
N ASN A 180 25.37 20.44 -22.16
CA ASN A 180 25.92 21.01 -23.39
C ASN A 180 26.27 19.95 -24.46
N GLU A 181 26.12 18.66 -24.17
CA GLU A 181 26.22 17.63 -25.18
C GLU A 181 24.92 17.59 -25.99
N PRO A 182 24.96 17.74 -27.33
CA PRO A 182 23.78 17.57 -28.16
C PRO A 182 23.26 16.15 -27.94
N VAL A 183 21.99 16.04 -27.53
CA VAL A 183 21.28 14.76 -27.42
C VAL A 183 21.17 14.19 -28.83
N VAL A 184 22.20 13.46 -29.28
CA VAL A 184 22.14 12.65 -30.48
C VAL A 184 21.23 11.48 -30.12
N PRO A 185 20.05 11.34 -30.76
CA PRO A 185 19.22 10.16 -30.54
C PRO A 185 20.06 8.96 -30.98
N SER A 186 20.51 8.14 -30.03
CA SER A 186 21.28 6.95 -30.40
C SER A 186 20.38 6.09 -31.29
N GLU A 187 20.89 5.62 -32.42
CA GLU A 187 20.13 4.78 -33.35
C GLU A 187 19.56 3.52 -32.66
N GLU A 188 20.12 3.15 -31.50
CA GLU A 188 19.63 2.11 -30.61
C GLU A 188 18.19 2.36 -30.10
N PHE A 189 17.78 3.62 -29.87
CA PHE A 189 16.42 3.92 -29.42
C PHE A 189 15.36 3.66 -30.49
N LYS A 190 15.67 3.89 -31.78
CA LYS A 190 14.75 3.56 -32.88
C LYS A 190 14.49 2.06 -32.97
N GLY A 191 15.51 1.25 -32.66
CA GLY A 191 15.36 -0.21 -32.58
C GLY A 191 14.49 -0.66 -31.40
N MET A 192 14.56 0.04 -30.27
CA MET A 192 13.71 -0.27 -29.10
C MET A 192 12.23 0.07 -29.34
N GLU A 193 11.92 1.20 -29.96
CA GLU A 193 10.53 1.57 -30.28
C GLU A 193 9.87 0.55 -31.21
N ALA A 194 10.57 0.11 -32.26
CA ALA A 194 10.07 -0.91 -33.18
C ALA A 194 9.80 -2.27 -32.47
N ARG A 195 10.66 -2.64 -31.52
CA ARG A 195 10.46 -3.85 -30.70
C ARG A 195 9.27 -3.71 -29.76
N LEU A 196 9.05 -2.52 -29.19
CA LEU A 196 7.91 -2.25 -28.31
C LEU A 196 6.58 -2.33 -29.07
N GLU A 197 6.52 -1.73 -30.26
CA GLU A 197 5.35 -1.79 -31.14
C GLU A 197 5.04 -3.23 -31.58
N GLN A 198 6.08 -4.04 -31.81
CA GLN A 198 5.91 -5.47 -32.13
C GLN A 198 5.33 -6.26 -30.94
N VAL A 199 5.77 -5.99 -29.71
CA VAL A 199 5.24 -6.62 -28.50
C VAL A 199 3.77 -6.24 -28.27
N GLU A 200 3.40 -4.97 -28.48
CA GLU A 200 2.00 -4.54 -28.37
C GLU A 200 1.09 -5.22 -29.40
N LYS A 201 1.57 -5.40 -30.63
CA LYS A 201 0.84 -6.14 -31.68
C LYS A 201 0.64 -7.61 -31.29
N GLN A 202 1.65 -8.25 -30.71
CA GLN A 202 1.56 -9.63 -30.22
C GLN A 202 0.57 -9.77 -29.06
N LEU A 203 0.63 -8.88 -28.07
CA LEU A 203 -0.31 -8.88 -26.94
C LEU A 203 -1.76 -8.66 -27.39
N THR A 204 -1.97 -7.75 -28.35
CA THR A 204 -3.29 -7.50 -28.94
C THR A 204 -3.82 -8.73 -29.69
N SER A 205 -2.95 -9.44 -30.41
CA SER A 205 -3.32 -10.69 -31.09
C SER A 205 -3.71 -11.80 -30.10
N ILE A 206 -2.93 -11.97 -29.02
CA ILE A 206 -3.22 -12.93 -27.95
C ILE A 206 -4.56 -12.60 -27.28
N GLY A 207 -4.83 -11.32 -26.98
CA GLY A 207 -6.10 -10.89 -26.41
C GLY A 207 -7.31 -11.27 -27.29
N LYS A 208 -7.19 -11.13 -28.61
CA LYS A 208 -8.23 -11.55 -29.56
C LYS A 208 -8.44 -13.07 -29.57
N ILE A 209 -7.36 -13.86 -29.44
CA ILE A 209 -7.47 -15.32 -29.34
C ILE A 209 -8.22 -15.71 -28.07
N PHE A 210 -7.90 -15.11 -26.92
CA PHE A 210 -8.62 -15.36 -25.67
C PHE A 210 -10.09 -14.96 -25.73
N TYR A 211 -10.39 -13.81 -26.33
CA TYR A 211 -11.77 -13.38 -26.53
C TYR A 211 -12.55 -14.38 -27.40
N ASN A 212 -12.00 -14.78 -28.55
CA ASN A 212 -12.65 -15.75 -29.43
C ASN A 212 -12.81 -17.13 -28.78
N LEU A 213 -11.82 -17.59 -28.01
CA LEU A 213 -11.92 -18.84 -27.25
C LEU A 213 -12.98 -18.74 -26.15
N ALA A 214 -13.07 -17.62 -25.45
CA ALA A 214 -14.10 -17.39 -24.45
C ALA A 214 -15.51 -17.36 -25.07
N SER A 215 -15.65 -16.80 -26.28
CA SER A 215 -16.90 -16.81 -27.04
C SER A 215 -17.28 -18.22 -27.53
N LEU A 216 -16.31 -19.04 -27.95
CA LEU A 216 -16.53 -20.44 -28.35
C LEU A 216 -16.84 -21.35 -27.15
N CYS A 217 -16.34 -20.99 -25.96
CA CYS A 217 -16.60 -21.67 -24.70
C CYS A 217 -17.82 -21.11 -23.94
N GLN A 218 -18.76 -20.44 -24.61
CA GLN A 218 -20.12 -20.32 -24.12
C GLN A 218 -20.96 -21.48 -24.65
N PRO A 219 -20.97 -22.66 -23.99
CA PRO A 219 -22.02 -23.61 -24.25
C PRO A 219 -23.34 -23.02 -23.73
N GLU A 220 -24.42 -23.26 -24.47
CA GLU A 220 -25.76 -23.40 -23.93
C GLU A 220 -25.77 -24.55 -22.89
N SER A 221 -25.10 -24.36 -21.76
CA SER A 221 -25.06 -25.36 -20.70
C SER A 221 -26.22 -25.08 -19.76
N GLN A 222 -27.36 -25.70 -20.05
CA GLN A 222 -28.20 -26.22 -18.96
C GLN A 222 -27.28 -27.02 -18.03
N SER A 223 -27.31 -26.69 -16.74
CA SER A 223 -26.43 -27.26 -15.73
C SER A 223 -26.64 -28.78 -15.61
N LEU A 224 -25.70 -29.56 -16.17
CA LEU A 224 -25.72 -31.02 -16.12
C LEU A 224 -24.88 -31.61 -14.97
N PHE A 225 -24.36 -30.76 -14.07
CA PHE A 225 -23.63 -31.21 -12.89
C PHE A 225 -24.12 -30.46 -11.64
N PRO A 226 -24.99 -31.07 -10.81
CA PRO A 226 -25.32 -30.54 -9.49
C PRO A 226 -24.10 -30.73 -8.58
N GLY A 227 -23.47 -29.62 -8.17
CA GLY A 227 -22.48 -29.62 -7.08
C GLY A 227 -21.02 -29.38 -7.46
N PHE A 228 -20.70 -28.96 -8.69
CA PHE A 228 -19.34 -28.54 -9.06
C PHE A 228 -19.30 -27.04 -9.35
N ASP A 229 -19.09 -26.25 -8.29
CA ASP A 229 -19.02 -24.79 -8.38
C ASP A 229 -17.74 -24.34 -9.08
N ARG A 230 -17.89 -23.48 -10.09
CA ARG A 230 -16.78 -22.90 -10.88
C ARG A 230 -15.81 -22.12 -9.97
N PRO A 231 -14.50 -22.08 -10.25
CA PRO A 231 -13.50 -21.32 -9.48
C PRO A 231 -13.60 -19.77 -9.59
N GLY A 232 -14.76 -19.23 -9.97
CA GLY A 232 -15.07 -17.79 -9.94
C GLY A 232 -16.10 -17.40 -8.88
N ALA A 233 -16.63 -18.36 -8.12
CA ALA A 233 -17.77 -18.18 -7.20
C ALA A 233 -17.38 -17.85 -5.74
N TYR A 234 -16.12 -17.52 -5.45
CA TYR A 234 -15.68 -17.19 -4.08
C TYR A 234 -16.23 -15.87 -3.52
N TRP A 235 -17.01 -15.12 -4.29
CA TRP A 235 -17.71 -13.90 -3.82
C TRP A 235 -19.16 -14.14 -3.39
N GLN A 236 -19.69 -15.37 -3.48
CA GLN A 236 -21.12 -15.62 -3.34
C GLN A 236 -21.59 -16.20 -2.00
N LYS A 237 -20.70 -16.37 -1.01
CA LYS A 237 -21.10 -16.72 0.37
C LYS A 237 -20.29 -15.96 1.42
N LEU A 238 -20.19 -14.65 1.25
CA LEU A 238 -20.18 -13.79 2.44
C LEU A 238 -21.59 -13.88 3.05
N PRO A 239 -21.76 -13.85 4.38
CA PRO A 239 -23.10 -13.86 5.00
C PRO A 239 -23.96 -12.83 4.29
N ASP A 240 -25.26 -13.13 4.10
CA ASP A 240 -26.26 -12.36 3.34
C ASP A 240 -26.45 -10.92 3.86
N LEU A 241 -25.37 -10.13 3.85
CA LEU A 241 -25.43 -8.70 3.97
C LEU A 241 -25.97 -8.23 2.65
N ASP A 242 -27.23 -7.81 2.69
CA ASP A 242 -27.82 -7.07 1.60
C ASP A 242 -26.82 -6.00 1.14
N PRO A 243 -26.35 -6.06 -0.13
CA PRO A 243 -25.34 -5.14 -0.58
C PRO A 243 -25.87 -3.73 -0.40
N THR A 244 -25.04 -2.84 0.14
CA THR A 244 -25.44 -1.46 0.41
C THR A 244 -25.95 -0.80 -0.86
N THR A 245 -26.91 0.11 -0.75
CA THR A 245 -27.49 0.82 -1.90
C THR A 245 -26.41 1.46 -2.76
N ARG A 246 -25.34 1.99 -2.15
CA ARG A 246 -24.14 2.48 -2.85
C ARG A 246 -23.53 1.42 -3.79
N VAL A 247 -23.27 0.22 -3.28
CA VAL A 247 -22.68 -0.89 -4.07
C VAL A 247 -23.62 -1.29 -5.21
N LYS A 248 -24.94 -1.29 -4.96
CA LYS A 248 -25.94 -1.57 -6.00
C LYS A 248 -25.88 -0.52 -7.13
N ILE A 249 -25.81 0.77 -6.81
CA ILE A 249 -25.69 1.85 -7.81
C ILE A 249 -24.38 1.70 -8.60
N THR A 250 -23.24 1.50 -7.93
CA THR A 250 -21.95 1.36 -8.60
C THR A 250 -21.97 0.20 -9.61
N ARG A 251 -22.52 -0.96 -9.21
CA ARG A 251 -22.67 -2.12 -10.12
C ARG A 251 -23.52 -1.80 -11.36
N LEU A 252 -24.61 -1.04 -11.19
CA LEU A 252 -25.46 -0.62 -12.31
C LEU A 252 -24.70 0.31 -13.27
N VAL A 253 -23.94 1.26 -12.72
CA VAL A 253 -23.14 2.20 -13.51
C VAL A 253 -22.03 1.47 -14.27
N ASP A 254 -21.28 0.58 -13.61
CA ASP A 254 -20.20 -0.18 -14.23
C ASP A 254 -20.72 -1.07 -15.36
N GLY A 255 -21.85 -1.77 -15.12
CA GLY A 255 -22.50 -2.60 -16.13
C GLY A 255 -22.98 -1.79 -17.34
N TYR A 256 -23.54 -0.60 -17.11
CA TYR A 256 -23.99 0.29 -18.18
C TYR A 256 -22.83 0.89 -18.99
N ALA A 257 -21.80 1.38 -18.30
CA ALA A 257 -20.59 1.95 -18.92
C ALA A 257 -19.89 0.91 -19.81
N ALA A 258 -19.77 -0.33 -19.33
CA ALA A 258 -19.23 -1.43 -20.09
C ALA A 258 -20.09 -1.78 -21.32
N ALA A 259 -21.41 -1.86 -21.17
CA ALA A 259 -22.32 -2.26 -22.25
C ALA A 259 -22.42 -1.21 -23.38
N LYS A 260 -22.37 0.08 -23.05
CA LYS A 260 -22.52 1.17 -24.04
C LYS A 260 -21.18 1.80 -24.44
N THR A 261 -20.05 1.33 -23.91
CA THR A 261 -18.71 1.92 -24.14
C THR A 261 -18.63 3.41 -23.79
N VAL A 262 -19.38 3.84 -22.77
CA VAL A 262 -19.45 5.23 -22.28
C VAL A 262 -18.57 5.36 -21.04
N THR A 263 -17.97 6.53 -20.82
CA THR A 263 -17.14 6.73 -19.63
C THR A 263 -18.00 6.78 -18.36
N HIS A 264 -17.48 6.26 -17.23
CA HIS A 264 -18.20 6.31 -15.95
C HIS A 264 -18.60 7.74 -15.57
N GLN A 265 -17.75 8.73 -15.88
CA GLN A 265 -18.01 10.14 -15.60
C GLN A 265 -19.26 10.66 -16.32
N GLU A 266 -19.46 10.28 -17.59
CA GLU A 266 -20.65 10.67 -18.35
C GLU A 266 -21.91 10.04 -17.77
N VAL A 267 -21.85 8.76 -17.37
CA VAL A 267 -22.99 8.07 -16.72
C VAL A 267 -23.36 8.78 -15.42
N TRP A 268 -22.38 9.08 -14.56
CA TRP A 268 -22.62 9.80 -13.31
C TRP A 268 -23.17 11.20 -13.53
N LYS A 269 -22.62 11.95 -14.49
CA LYS A 269 -23.14 13.28 -14.87
C LYS A 269 -24.61 13.20 -15.28
N HIS A 270 -24.99 12.17 -16.03
CA HIS A 270 -26.38 11.95 -16.44
C HIS A 270 -27.28 11.64 -15.24
N LEU A 271 -26.88 10.71 -14.37
CA LEU A 271 -27.63 10.37 -13.16
C LEU A 271 -27.84 11.58 -12.24
N TYR A 272 -26.80 12.39 -12.01
CA TYR A 272 -26.90 13.57 -11.16
C TYR A 272 -27.79 14.66 -11.79
N GLY A 273 -27.77 14.82 -13.11
CA GLY A 273 -28.69 15.71 -13.81
C GLY A 273 -30.16 15.32 -13.60
N HIS A 274 -30.47 14.03 -13.65
CA HIS A 274 -31.82 13.52 -13.37
C HIS A 274 -32.20 13.64 -11.89
N LEU A 275 -31.26 13.43 -10.97
CA LEU A 275 -31.48 13.61 -9.54
C LEU A 275 -31.87 15.05 -9.23
N SER A 276 -31.13 16.01 -9.79
CA SER A 276 -31.42 17.44 -9.68
C SER A 276 -32.78 17.80 -10.27
N SER A 277 -33.09 17.27 -11.47
CA SER A 277 -34.34 17.60 -12.16
C SER A 277 -35.59 17.04 -11.46
N ARG A 278 -35.51 15.86 -10.85
CA ARG A 278 -36.68 15.17 -10.27
C ARG A 278 -36.89 15.46 -8.78
N PHE A 279 -35.80 15.56 -8.03
CA PHE A 279 -35.84 15.70 -6.57
C PHE A 279 -35.36 17.07 -6.09
N SER A 280 -35.10 18.01 -7.01
CA SER A 280 -34.55 19.34 -6.72
C SER A 280 -33.27 19.30 -5.89
N PHE A 281 -32.49 18.21 -6.03
CA PHE A 281 -31.25 18.00 -5.27
C PHE A 281 -30.04 18.08 -6.20
N ASP A 282 -29.28 19.17 -6.08
CA ASP A 282 -28.05 19.39 -6.85
C ASP A 282 -26.80 19.12 -6.00
N ALA A 283 -26.22 17.93 -6.14
CA ALA A 283 -25.00 17.54 -5.42
C ALA A 283 -23.81 18.50 -5.64
N TRP A 284 -23.80 19.23 -6.77
CA TRP A 284 -22.75 20.20 -7.08
C TRP A 284 -22.83 21.46 -6.21
N GLN A 285 -24.04 21.88 -5.81
CA GLN A 285 -24.23 23.00 -4.89
C GLN A 285 -23.72 22.66 -3.49
N TYR A 286 -24.03 21.45 -3.00
CA TYR A 286 -23.55 20.97 -1.70
C TYR A 286 -22.03 20.69 -1.67
N ALA A 287 -21.43 20.51 -2.84
CA ALA A 287 -19.99 20.35 -3.02
C ALA A 287 -19.21 21.69 -2.95
N GLN A 288 -19.88 22.85 -3.04
CA GLN A 288 -19.20 24.14 -3.04
C GLN A 288 -18.42 24.37 -1.74
N GLY A 289 -17.14 24.73 -1.89
CA GLY A 289 -16.23 24.97 -0.77
C GLY A 289 -15.51 23.72 -0.23
N LYS A 290 -15.90 22.50 -0.64
CA LYS A 290 -15.15 21.28 -0.32
C LYS A 290 -14.02 21.07 -1.33
N LYS A 291 -12.82 20.70 -0.87
CA LYS A 291 -11.70 20.32 -1.76
C LYS A 291 -11.89 18.88 -2.22
N ASN A 292 -12.09 18.65 -3.51
CA ASN A 292 -12.33 17.34 -4.13
C ASN A 292 -13.50 16.57 -3.49
N PRO A 293 -14.73 17.10 -3.56
CA PRO A 293 -15.90 16.46 -2.95
C PRO A 293 -16.21 15.13 -3.64
N ASN A 294 -16.46 14.10 -2.83
CA ASN A 294 -17.06 12.88 -3.31
C ASN A 294 -18.59 13.04 -3.35
N TYR A 295 -19.16 13.13 -4.55
CA TYR A 295 -20.59 13.39 -4.73
C TYR A 295 -21.47 12.27 -4.15
N LEU A 296 -21.00 11.01 -4.16
CA LEU A 296 -21.74 9.90 -3.56
C LEU A 296 -21.86 10.05 -2.04
N ASP A 297 -20.79 10.51 -1.37
CA ASP A 297 -20.81 10.77 0.07
C ASP A 297 -21.79 11.89 0.40
N ILE A 298 -21.78 12.96 -0.39
CA ILE A 298 -22.74 14.08 -0.25
C ILE A 298 -24.19 13.60 -0.42
N ILE A 299 -24.46 12.76 -1.42
CA ILE A 299 -25.80 12.22 -1.67
C ILE A 299 -26.25 11.31 -0.52
N GLU A 300 -25.36 10.49 0.01
CA GLU A 300 -25.63 9.60 1.15
C GLU A 300 -25.87 10.39 2.45
N GLU A 301 -25.03 11.40 2.75
CA GLU A 301 -25.18 12.29 3.91
C GLU A 301 -26.53 13.02 3.91
N ASN A 302 -27.08 13.33 2.72
CA ASN A 302 -28.37 14.00 2.57
C ASN A 302 -29.56 13.03 2.42
N GLY A 303 -29.35 11.72 2.59
CA GLY A 303 -30.41 10.71 2.50
C GLY A 303 -31.02 10.55 1.10
N GLN A 304 -30.32 11.00 0.05
CA GLN A 304 -30.79 10.97 -1.33
C GLN A 304 -30.33 9.72 -2.10
N LEU A 305 -29.67 8.78 -1.41
CA LEU A 305 -29.07 7.60 -2.04
C LEU A 305 -30.13 6.67 -2.66
N GLU A 306 -31.27 6.48 -1.99
CA GLU A 306 -32.38 5.68 -2.52
C GLU A 306 -33.02 6.32 -3.78
N ASN A 307 -33.15 7.65 -3.79
CA ASN A 307 -33.65 8.38 -4.95
C ASN A 307 -32.70 8.25 -6.16
N LEU A 308 -31.38 8.32 -5.92
CA LEU A 308 -30.38 8.07 -6.94
C LEU A 308 -30.43 6.61 -7.44
N TYR A 309 -30.64 5.64 -6.55
CA TYR A 309 -30.79 4.24 -6.93
C TYR A 309 -32.01 4.01 -7.82
N ASN A 310 -33.17 4.58 -7.47
CA ASN A 310 -34.38 4.49 -8.29
C ASN A 310 -34.17 5.07 -9.69
N ILE A 311 -33.51 6.23 -9.80
CA ILE A 311 -33.13 6.82 -11.10
C ILE A 311 -32.17 5.91 -11.86
N ALA A 312 -31.16 5.35 -11.20
CA ALA A 312 -30.19 4.47 -11.83
C ALA A 312 -30.84 3.18 -12.35
N VAL A 313 -31.74 2.56 -11.58
CA VAL A 313 -32.50 1.39 -12.02
C VAL A 313 -33.33 1.76 -13.24
N GLU A 314 -34.12 2.83 -13.19
CA GLU A 314 -34.98 3.24 -14.30
C GLU A 314 -34.18 3.51 -15.58
N LEU A 315 -33.17 4.38 -15.52
CA LEU A 315 -32.44 4.82 -16.72
C LEU A 315 -31.51 3.74 -17.27
N LEU A 316 -30.78 3.05 -16.39
CA LEU A 316 -29.72 2.15 -16.82
C LEU A 316 -30.24 0.76 -17.20
N THR A 317 -31.36 0.31 -16.62
CA THR A 317 -31.95 -0.98 -17.01
C THR A 317 -32.85 -0.87 -18.24
N LEU A 318 -33.59 0.24 -18.43
CA LEU A 318 -34.46 0.42 -19.59
C LEU A 318 -33.66 0.57 -20.89
N SER A 319 -32.49 1.22 -20.85
CA SER A 319 -31.62 1.42 -22.02
C SER A 319 -30.87 0.16 -22.48
N GLN A 320 -30.95 -0.93 -21.71
CA GLN A 320 -30.41 -2.24 -22.09
C GLN A 320 -31.38 -3.09 -22.93
N ARG A 321 -32.65 -2.69 -23.05
CA ARG A 321 -33.61 -3.30 -23.97
C ARG A 321 -33.51 -2.66 -25.35
#